data_AF-A0A925BE33-F1
#
_entry.id   AF-A0A925BE33-F1
#
_cell.length_a   1.000
_cell.length_b   1.000
_cell.length_c   1.000
_cell.angle_alpha   90.00
_cell.angle_beta   90.00
_cell.angle_gamma   90.00
#
_symmetry.space_group_name_H-M   'P 1'
#
loop_
_entity.id
_entity.type
_entity.pdbx_description
1 polymer ?
#
loop_
_entity_poly.entity_id
_entity_poly.type
_entity_poly.pdbx_seq_one_letter_code
_entity_poly.pdbx_strand_id
1 'polypeptide(L)' 'ITNTIPLPEEKRLAKMTQLSVAPIFGEAIRAIWSDGSVSRLFDY' A
#
# COMPACT_ATOMS: atom_id res chain seq x y z
N ILE A 1 -7.70 2.40 7.78
CA ILE A 1 -7.96 1.86 6.41
C ILE A 1 -6.75 2.14 5.53
N THR A 2 -6.58 1.46 4.39
CA THR A 2 -5.53 1.76 3.41
C THR A 2 -6.05 2.65 2.28
N ASN A 3 -5.15 3.29 1.53
CA ASN A 3 -5.46 4.05 0.32
C ASN A 3 -5.44 3.20 -0.97
N THR A 4 -5.78 1.91 -0.91
CA THR A 4 -5.89 1.05 -2.09
C THR A 4 -7.04 1.45 -3.01
N ILE A 5 -8.10 2.03 -2.44
CA ILE A 5 -9.26 2.54 -3.16
C ILE A 5 -9.41 4.03 -2.83
N PRO A 6 -9.63 4.91 -3.82
CA PRO A 6 -9.93 6.30 -3.58
C PRO A 6 -11.16 6.45 -2.68
N LEU A 7 -11.00 7.18 -1.58
CA LEU A 7 -12.10 7.44 -0.65
C LEU A 7 -12.70 8.80 -0.96
N PRO A 8 -13.98 8.88 -1.37
CA PRO A 8 -14.66 10.16 -1.59
C PRO A 8 -14.80 10.93 -0.27
N GLU A 9 -14.78 12.27 -0.36
CA GLU A 9 -14.71 13.16 0.80
C GLU A 9 -15.90 13.01 1.75
N GLU A 10 -17.10 12.79 1.21
CA GLU A 10 -18.33 12.53 1.96
C GLU A 10 -18.26 11.28 2.88
N LYS A 11 -17.33 10.35 2.59
CA LYS A 11 -17.13 9.12 3.36
C LYS A 11 -15.93 9.21 4.31
N ARG A 12 -15.28 10.37 4.41
CA ARG A 12 -14.18 10.60 5.37
C ARG A 12 -14.74 10.85 6.77
N LEU A 13 -14.54 9.89 7.65
CA LEU A 13 -14.90 10.00 9.07
C LEU A 13 -13.76 10.67 9.86
N ALA A 14 -14.08 11.58 10.77
CA ALA A 14 -13.10 12.33 11.57
C ALA A 14 -12.18 11.46 12.45
N LYS A 15 -12.64 10.26 12.84
CA LYS A 15 -11.85 9.31 13.65
C LYS A 15 -11.10 8.27 12.81
N MET A 16 -11.12 8.38 11.48
CA MET A 16 -10.48 7.41 10.61
C MET A 16 -9.12 7.88 10.13
N THR A 17 -8.11 7.03 10.31
CA THR A 17 -6.78 7.24 9.72
C THR A 17 -6.65 6.41 8.43
N GLN A 18 -6.27 7.08 7.35
CA GLN A 18 -5.93 6.44 6.08
C GLN A 18 -4.42 6.26 6.02
N LEU A 19 -3.99 5.00 5.89
CA LEU A 19 -2.59 4.61 5.78
C LEU A 19 -2.22 4.42 4.32
N SER A 20 -1.00 4.83 3.96
CA SER A 20 -0.51 4.66 2.60
C SER A 20 0.09 3.28 2.39
N VAL A 21 -0.35 2.57 1.35
CA VAL A 21 0.27 1.32 0.87
C VAL A 21 1.24 1.55 -0.28
N ALA A 22 1.43 2.80 -0.72
CA ALA A 22 2.32 3.15 -1.82
C ALA A 22 3.77 2.62 -1.66
N PRO A 23 4.39 2.64 -0.46
CA PRO A 23 5.74 2.09 -0.29
C PRO A 23 5.81 0.59 -0.58
N ILE A 24 4.82 -0.18 -0.14
CA ILE A 24 4.75 -1.64 -0.33
C ILE A 24 4.63 -1.96 -1.83
N PHE A 25 3.74 -1.26 -2.54
CA PHE A 25 3.61 -1.44 -3.99
C PHE A 25 4.86 -0.99 -4.74
N GLY A 26 5.50 0.10 -4.34
CA GLY A 26 6.75 0.57 -4.95
C GLY A 26 7.87 -0.46 -4.81
N GLU A 27 7.98 -1.09 -3.64
CA GLU A 27 8.96 -2.16 -3.43
C GLU A 27 8.63 -3.43 -4.23
N ALA A 28 7.36 -3.83 -4.29
CA ALA A 28 6.92 -4.94 -5.14
C ALA A 28 7.26 -4.73 -6.62
N ILE A 29 6.99 -3.53 -7.16
CA ILE A 29 7.32 -3.18 -8.54
C ILE A 29 8.84 -3.26 -8.78
N ARG A 30 9.66 -2.72 -7.88
CA ARG A 30 11.13 -2.81 -7.99
C ARG A 30 11.63 -4.25 -7.95
N ALA A 31 11.07 -5.08 -7.07
CA ALA A 31 11.44 -6.48 -6.94
C ALA A 31 11.15 -7.24 -8.23
N ILE A 32 9.94 -7.08 -8.80
CA ILE A 32 9.57 -7.71 -10.08
C ILE A 32 10.50 -7.25 -11.21
N TRP A 33 10.81 -5.96 -11.29
CA TRP A 33 11.69 -5.43 -12.34
C TRP A 33 13.14 -5.92 -12.23
N SER A 34 13.59 -6.25 -11.01
CA SER A 34 14.96 -6.68 -10.75
C SER A 34 15.12 -8.22 -10.72
N ASP A 35 14.13 -8.98 -11.20
CA ASP A 35 14.03 -10.44 -11.04
C ASP A 35 14.22 -10.92 -9.58
N GLY A 36 13.89 -10.04 -8.63
CA GLY A 36 13.99 -10.27 -7.20
C GLY A 36 12.72 -10.89 -6.63
N SER A 37 12.84 -11.55 -5.48
CA SER A 37 11.68 -12.11 -4.78
C SER A 37 10.89 -11.03 -4.03
N VAL A 38 9.57 -11.06 -4.18
CA VAL A 38 8.60 -10.27 -3.38
C VAL A 38 8.30 -10.89 -2.02
N SER A 39 8.80 -12.09 -1.71
CA SER A 39 8.53 -12.79 -0.43
C SER A 39 8.95 -11.97 0.78
N ARG A 40 10.03 -11.17 0.65
CA ARG A 40 10.51 -10.27 1.72
C ARG A 40 9.49 -9.22 2.17
N LEU A 41 8.49 -8.91 1.34
CA LEU A 41 7.41 -8.00 1.71
C LEU A 41 6.45 -8.60 2.75
N PHE A 42 6.51 -9.92 2.94
CA PHE A 42 5.63 -10.70 3.80
C PHE A 42 6.39 -11.41 4.93
N ASP A 43 7.71 -11.20 5.05
CA ASP A 43 8.52 -11.72 6.14
C ASP A 43 8.27 -10.85 7.40
N TYR A 44 7.27 -11.22 8.20
CA TYR A 44 6.96 -10.68 9.53
C TYR A 44 6.45 -11.77 10.48
#